data_AF-A0A6B0QZ80-F1
#
_entry.id   AF-A0A6B0QZ80-F1
#
_cell.length_a   1.000
_cell.length_b   1.000
_cell.length_c   1.000
_cell.angle_alpha   90.00
_cell.angle_beta   90.00
_cell.angle_gamma   90.00
#
_symmetry.space_group_name_H-M   'P 1'
#
loop_
_entity.id
_entity.type
_entity.pdbx_description
1 polymer ?
#
loop_
_entity_poly.entity_id
_entity_poly.type
_entity_poly.pdbx_seq_one_letter_code
_entity_poly.pdbx_strand_id
1 'polypeptide(L)'
;MRRPRRRGVVTPLVAHSQEMDKERSPAQSSSRSAATISLTRTERTIIVSLWSKISTQVDVIGTKTLERLFSCYPQAKTYFPHFDLHTGSAQLRAHGSRVLAAVGDAEKSIDNVTSALSKLSELHAYVLRVDPVNFKFLSHCLLVTLASHFPADFTADAHAAWDKFLSIVSGVLTEKYR
;
A
#
# COMPACT_ATOMS: atom_id res chain seq x y z
N MET A 1 -63.41 -36.47 -44.31
CA MET A 1 -64.38 -35.66 -43.54
C MET A 1 -65.15 -36.55 -42.57
N ARG A 2 -64.84 -36.50 -41.27
CA ARG A 2 -65.65 -37.10 -40.20
C ARG A 2 -65.78 -36.06 -39.07
N ARG A 3 -67.02 -35.79 -38.67
CA ARG A 3 -67.44 -34.89 -37.58
C ARG A 3 -67.19 -35.57 -36.19
N PRO A 4 -67.82 -35.14 -35.09
CA PRO A 4 -67.39 -34.12 -34.12
C PRO A 4 -67.37 -34.71 -32.68
N ARG A 5 -67.21 -33.90 -31.63
CA ARG A 5 -68.14 -33.82 -30.47
C ARG A 5 -67.57 -32.94 -29.35
N ARG A 6 -68.33 -31.90 -29.01
CA ARG A 6 -68.26 -31.18 -27.73
C ARG A 6 -68.83 -32.07 -26.62
N ARG A 7 -68.27 -31.97 -25.41
CA ARG A 7 -68.96 -31.65 -24.13
C ARG A 7 -68.09 -32.09 -22.95
N GLY A 8 -68.11 -31.30 -21.88
CA GLY A 8 -67.68 -31.75 -20.56
C GLY A 8 -67.16 -30.62 -19.70
N VAL A 9 -68.05 -29.79 -19.16
CA VAL A 9 -67.76 -28.96 -17.98
C VAL A 9 -68.24 -29.75 -16.76
N VAL A 10 -67.33 -30.09 -15.85
CA VAL A 10 -67.64 -30.42 -14.44
C VAL A 10 -66.41 -30.04 -13.61
N THR A 11 -66.53 -29.05 -12.73
CA THR A 11 -65.62 -28.78 -11.61
C THR A 11 -65.94 -29.70 -10.43
N PRO A 12 -64.97 -30.08 -9.57
CA PRO A 12 -64.97 -29.48 -8.23
C PRO A 12 -63.60 -29.37 -7.49
N LEU A 13 -63.56 -28.39 -6.58
CA LEU A 13 -63.13 -28.45 -5.17
C LEU A 13 -61.72 -28.94 -4.74
N VAL A 14 -60.90 -27.94 -4.37
CA VAL A 14 -59.88 -27.83 -3.30
C VAL A 14 -59.49 -29.08 -2.48
N ALA A 15 -58.18 -29.38 -2.43
CA ALA A 15 -57.44 -29.70 -1.18
C ALA A 15 -55.91 -29.75 -1.37
N HIS A 16 -55.22 -28.96 -0.54
CA HIS A 16 -54.00 -29.27 0.23
C HIS A 16 -52.63 -29.59 -0.42
N SER A 17 -51.68 -28.71 -0.08
CA SER A 17 -50.38 -28.98 0.54
C SER A 17 -49.11 -29.26 -0.28
N GLN A 18 -48.12 -28.41 0.06
CA GLN A 18 -46.67 -28.62 0.20
C GLN A 18 -45.70 -28.43 -0.98
N GLU A 19 -44.88 -27.37 -0.78
CA GLU A 19 -43.42 -27.26 -0.89
C GLU A 19 -42.70 -27.93 -2.06
N MET A 20 -41.99 -27.10 -2.85
CA MET A 20 -40.56 -27.34 -3.12
C MET A 20 -39.90 -26.08 -3.71
N ASP A 21 -38.92 -25.59 -2.97
CA ASP A 21 -37.92 -24.60 -3.39
C ASP A 21 -37.24 -24.99 -4.72
N LYS A 22 -37.07 -23.99 -5.60
CA LYS A 22 -36.09 -24.07 -6.68
C LYS A 22 -35.44 -22.71 -6.92
N GLU A 23 -34.39 -22.48 -6.13
CA GLU A 23 -33.07 -22.01 -6.55
C GLU A 23 -33.02 -20.88 -7.61
N ARG A 24 -32.86 -19.64 -7.14
CA ARG A 24 -32.39 -18.51 -7.95
C ARG A 24 -30.98 -18.14 -7.51
N SER A 25 -29.97 -18.56 -8.25
CA SER A 25 -28.57 -18.14 -8.04
C SER A 25 -28.43 -16.63 -8.29
N PRO A 26 -27.78 -15.86 -7.40
CA PRO A 26 -27.34 -14.52 -7.72
C PRO A 26 -25.97 -14.55 -8.42
N ALA A 27 -25.85 -13.78 -9.50
CA ALA A 27 -24.60 -13.54 -10.21
C ALA A 27 -23.50 -13.04 -9.26
N GLN A 28 -22.39 -13.76 -9.19
CA GLN A 28 -21.19 -13.29 -8.50
C GLN A 28 -20.59 -12.11 -9.29
N SER A 29 -20.85 -10.90 -8.79
CA SER A 29 -20.03 -9.73 -9.06
C SER A 29 -18.64 -9.98 -8.49
N SER A 30 -17.73 -10.53 -9.31
CA SER A 30 -16.33 -10.67 -8.97
C SER A 30 -15.71 -9.27 -8.96
N SER A 31 -15.64 -8.65 -7.78
CA SER A 31 -14.70 -7.57 -7.55
C SER A 31 -13.31 -8.18 -7.74
N ARG A 32 -12.57 -7.67 -8.73
CA ARG A 32 -11.14 -7.97 -8.83
C ARG A 32 -10.50 -7.41 -7.56
N SER A 33 -10.32 -8.26 -6.56
CA SER A 33 -9.40 -7.98 -5.46
C SER A 33 -8.08 -7.60 -6.10
N ALA A 34 -7.67 -6.34 -5.96
CA ALA A 34 -6.32 -5.94 -6.31
C ALA A 34 -5.41 -6.89 -5.54
N ALA A 35 -4.62 -7.70 -6.26
CA ALA A 35 -3.74 -8.70 -5.66
C ALA A 35 -2.98 -8.04 -4.51
N THR A 36 -3.28 -8.45 -3.28
CA THR A 36 -2.64 -7.89 -2.09
C THR A 36 -1.16 -8.16 -2.22
N ILE A 37 -0.36 -7.11 -2.44
CA ILE A 37 1.09 -7.24 -2.59
C ILE A 37 1.63 -7.78 -1.27
N SER A 38 1.99 -9.06 -1.23
CA SER A 38 2.53 -9.73 -0.05
C SER A 38 4.01 -10.05 -0.24
N LEU A 39 4.81 -9.84 0.81
CA LEU A 39 6.23 -10.20 0.81
C LEU A 39 6.43 -11.69 1.07
N THR A 40 7.26 -12.32 0.25
CA THR A 40 7.73 -13.70 0.46
C THR A 40 8.70 -13.78 1.65
N ARG A 41 8.98 -15.00 2.14
CA ARG A 41 9.95 -15.22 3.21
C ARG A 41 11.35 -14.69 2.86
N THR A 42 11.80 -14.95 1.63
CA THR A 42 13.11 -14.49 1.15
C THR A 42 13.19 -12.96 1.12
N GLU A 43 12.17 -12.29 0.56
CA GLU A 43 12.12 -10.82 0.52
C GLU A 43 12.17 -10.22 1.93
N ARG A 44 11.44 -10.80 2.89
CA ARG A 44 11.46 -10.36 4.30
C ARG A 44 12.85 -10.48 4.90
N THR A 45 13.54 -11.61 4.70
CA THR A 45 14.91 -11.79 5.18
C THR A 45 15.86 -10.74 4.58
N ILE A 46 15.71 -10.42 3.29
CA ILE A 46 16.53 -9.39 2.65
C ILE A 46 16.24 -8.00 3.22
N ILE A 47 14.97 -7.66 3.45
CA ILE A 47 14.56 -6.38 4.05
C ILE A 47 15.17 -6.23 5.45
N VAL A 48 15.00 -7.23 6.32
CA VAL A 48 15.55 -7.25 7.68
C VAL A 48 17.08 -7.12 7.64
N SER A 49 17.74 -7.86 6.74
CA SER A 49 19.20 -7.85 6.61
C SER A 49 19.73 -6.46 6.21
N LEU A 50 19.17 -5.84 5.18
CA LEU A 50 19.62 -4.50 4.77
C LEU A 50 19.22 -3.44 5.80
N TRP A 51 18.05 -3.58 6.44
CA TRP A 51 17.60 -2.68 7.50
C TRP A 51 18.56 -2.68 8.69
N SER A 52 19.14 -3.82 9.05
CA SER A 52 20.16 -3.89 10.12
C SER A 52 21.35 -2.95 9.88
N LYS A 53 21.72 -2.71 8.61
CA LYS A 53 22.77 -1.76 8.21
C LYS A 53 22.25 -0.33 8.19
N ILE A 54 21.07 -0.11 7.62
CA ILE A 54 20.40 1.20 7.57
C ILE A 54 20.20 1.78 8.98
N SER A 55 19.78 0.96 9.93
CA SER A 55 19.44 1.39 11.29
C SER A 55 20.63 2.00 12.05
N THR A 56 21.87 1.67 11.65
CA THR A 56 23.09 2.28 12.23
C THR A 56 23.41 3.67 11.68
N GLN A 57 22.73 4.11 10.61
CA GLN A 57 23.04 5.34 9.86
C GLN A 57 21.77 6.10 9.43
N VAL A 58 20.69 6.00 10.21
CA VAL A 58 19.37 6.56 9.87
C VAL A 58 19.41 8.06 9.58
N ASP A 59 20.21 8.83 10.33
CA ASP A 59 20.32 10.27 10.14
C ASP A 59 20.95 10.61 8.77
N VAL A 60 22.03 9.92 8.40
CA VAL A 60 22.74 10.15 7.15
C VAL A 60 21.89 9.72 5.95
N ILE A 61 21.31 8.52 6.01
CA ILE A 61 20.50 7.96 4.92
C ILE A 61 19.22 8.77 4.74
N GLY A 62 18.55 9.12 5.84
CA GLY A 62 17.33 9.92 5.82
C GLY A 62 17.58 11.32 5.25
N THR A 63 18.64 12.00 5.69
CA THR A 63 19.01 13.33 5.15
C THR A 63 19.27 13.26 3.66
N LYS A 64 20.13 12.33 3.21
CA LYS A 64 20.47 12.18 1.78
C LYS A 64 19.25 11.85 0.92
N THR A 65 18.33 11.04 1.45
CA THR A 65 17.08 10.71 0.78
C THR A 65 16.24 11.96 0.52
N LEU A 66 16.09 12.83 1.53
CA LEU A 66 15.34 14.07 1.40
C LEU A 66 16.04 15.11 0.53
N GLU A 67 17.36 15.24 0.62
CA GLU A 67 18.15 16.11 -0.27
C GLU A 67 17.97 15.72 -1.75
N ARG A 68 17.97 14.41 -2.04
CA ARG A 68 17.66 13.89 -3.38
C ARG A 68 16.22 14.19 -3.80
N LEU A 69 15.25 13.97 -2.91
CA LEU A 69 13.85 14.27 -3.18
C LEU A 69 13.68 15.74 -3.60
N PHE A 70 14.20 16.67 -2.81
CA PHE A 70 14.05 18.10 -3.08
C PHE A 70 14.87 18.59 -4.28
N SER A 71 15.95 17.89 -4.64
CA SER A 71 16.73 18.23 -5.83
C SER A 71 16.07 17.70 -7.11
N CYS A 72 15.60 16.46 -7.12
CA CYS A 72 15.03 15.81 -8.30
C CYS A 72 13.54 16.13 -8.50
N TYR A 73 12.82 16.44 -7.42
CA TYR A 73 11.38 16.70 -7.42
C TYR A 73 11.06 17.98 -6.62
N PRO A 74 11.41 19.17 -7.15
CA PRO A 74 11.29 20.43 -6.41
C PRO A 74 9.87 20.75 -5.93
N GLN A 75 8.83 20.21 -6.57
CA GLN A 75 7.44 20.34 -6.12
C GLN A 75 7.24 19.81 -4.70
N ALA A 76 8.01 18.83 -4.25
CA ALA A 76 7.90 18.31 -2.88
C ALA A 76 8.27 19.36 -1.83
N LYS A 77 9.02 20.42 -2.18
CA LYS A 77 9.39 21.51 -1.27
C LYS A 77 8.19 22.30 -0.76
N THR A 78 7.07 22.32 -1.49
CA THR A 78 5.86 23.07 -1.08
C THR A 78 5.24 22.55 0.20
N TYR A 79 5.51 21.30 0.58
CA TYR A 79 5.07 20.72 1.86
C TYR A 79 5.94 21.15 3.05
N PHE A 80 7.05 21.84 2.80
CA PHE A 80 8.06 22.20 3.81
C PHE A 80 8.39 23.71 3.82
N PRO A 81 7.41 24.64 3.79
CA PRO A 81 7.68 26.08 3.71
C PRO A 81 8.36 26.65 4.98
N HIS A 82 8.27 25.92 6.10
CA HIS A 82 8.86 26.31 7.39
C HIS A 82 10.19 25.61 7.69
N PHE A 83 10.68 24.80 6.75
CA PHE A 83 11.96 24.13 6.90
C PHE A 83 13.05 24.92 6.19
N ASP A 84 14.20 24.92 6.83
CA ASP A 84 15.44 25.19 6.18
C ASP A 84 15.88 23.95 5.37
N LEU A 85 15.91 24.10 4.03
CA LEU A 85 16.15 23.00 3.09
C LEU A 85 17.55 23.01 2.46
N HIS A 86 18.46 23.85 2.96
CA HIS A 86 19.85 23.82 2.52
C HIS A 86 20.55 22.51 2.94
N THR A 87 21.57 22.12 2.16
CA THR A 87 22.42 20.97 2.47
C THR A 87 23.06 21.12 3.85
N GLY A 88 22.90 20.12 4.71
CA GLY A 88 23.41 20.17 6.08
C GLY A 88 22.46 20.75 7.13
N SER A 89 21.25 21.16 6.74
CA SER A 89 20.20 21.64 7.66
C SER A 89 19.92 20.64 8.79
N ALA A 90 19.92 21.14 10.02
CA ALA A 90 19.56 20.34 11.20
C ALA A 90 18.08 19.91 11.19
N GLN A 91 17.19 20.75 10.65
CA GLN A 91 15.77 20.42 10.50
C GLN A 91 15.59 19.27 9.50
N LEU A 92 16.32 19.33 8.38
CA LEU A 92 16.31 18.28 7.36
C LEU A 92 16.83 16.96 7.92
N ARG A 93 17.93 16.99 8.68
CA ARG A 93 18.49 15.80 9.34
C ARG A 93 17.53 15.19 10.35
N ALA A 94 16.94 16.01 11.23
CA ALA A 94 15.97 15.53 12.22
C ALA A 94 14.73 14.94 11.56
N HIS A 95 14.24 15.52 10.46
CA HIS A 95 13.09 14.96 9.75
C HIS A 95 13.44 13.70 8.96
N GLY A 96 14.61 13.64 8.31
CA GLY A 96 15.10 12.43 7.65
C GLY A 96 15.21 11.25 8.60
N SER A 97 15.71 11.49 9.83
CA SER A 97 15.76 10.48 10.89
C SER A 97 14.36 9.95 11.24
N ARG A 98 13.35 10.83 11.39
CA ARG A 98 11.96 10.43 11.65
C ARG A 98 11.33 9.64 10.50
N VAL A 99 11.61 10.02 9.26
CA VAL A 99 11.14 9.27 8.08
C VAL A 99 11.70 7.85 8.10
N LEU A 100 13.00 7.70 8.35
CA LEU A 100 13.64 6.38 8.40
C LEU A 100 13.18 5.59 9.62
N ALA A 101 12.96 6.22 10.78
CA ALA A 101 12.37 5.56 11.94
C ALA A 101 11.00 4.94 11.61
N ALA A 102 10.13 5.66 10.89
CA ALA A 102 8.84 5.12 10.45
C ALA A 102 8.98 3.93 9.48
N VAL A 103 9.97 3.96 8.57
CA VAL A 103 10.31 2.80 7.73
C VAL A 103 10.76 1.61 8.59
N GLY A 104 11.52 1.88 9.65
CA GLY A 104 11.92 0.88 10.64
C GLY A 104 10.77 0.28 11.44
N ASP A 105 9.79 1.08 11.83
CA ASP A 105 8.60 0.59 12.52
C ASP A 105 7.74 -0.29 11.60
N ALA A 106 7.69 0.04 10.30
CA ALA A 106 7.07 -0.80 9.28
C ALA A 106 7.83 -2.12 9.06
N GLU A 107 9.17 -2.11 9.11
CA GLU A 107 9.99 -3.32 9.01
C GLU A 107 9.81 -4.22 10.24
N LYS A 108 9.82 -3.67 11.45
CA LYS A 108 9.54 -4.43 12.68
C LYS A 108 8.14 -5.03 12.69
N SER A 109 7.20 -4.35 12.03
CA SER A 109 5.79 -4.73 11.94
C SER A 109 5.43 -5.21 10.54
N ILE A 110 6.33 -5.90 9.84
CA ILE A 110 6.21 -6.25 8.42
C ILE A 110 4.96 -7.11 8.09
N ASP A 111 4.38 -7.79 9.08
CA ASP A 111 3.12 -8.53 8.96
C ASP A 111 1.87 -7.68 9.21
N ASN A 112 2.02 -6.48 9.79
CA ASN A 112 0.92 -5.59 10.16
C ASN A 112 1.29 -4.10 9.98
N VAL A 113 1.81 -3.76 8.80
CA VAL A 113 2.27 -2.40 8.46
C VAL A 113 1.14 -1.37 8.61
N THR A 114 -0.09 -1.73 8.26
CA THR A 114 -1.27 -0.86 8.41
C THR A 114 -1.46 -0.39 9.84
N SER A 115 -1.40 -1.29 10.82
CA SER A 115 -1.54 -0.92 12.22
C SER A 115 -0.37 -0.05 12.69
N ALA A 116 0.86 -0.42 12.32
CA ALA A 116 2.06 0.33 12.72
C ALA A 116 2.05 1.77 12.22
N LEU A 117 1.55 2.02 11.00
CA LEU A 117 1.57 3.33 10.36
C LEU A 117 0.23 4.07 10.39
N SER A 118 -0.80 3.56 11.08
CA SER A 118 -2.16 4.13 11.04
C SER A 118 -2.20 5.63 11.35
N LYS A 119 -1.52 6.07 12.41
CA LYS A 119 -1.45 7.50 12.78
C LYS A 119 -0.74 8.35 11.73
N LEU A 120 0.30 7.80 11.08
CA LEU A 120 1.00 8.50 10.01
C LEU A 120 0.14 8.57 8.74
N SER A 121 -0.65 7.55 8.44
CA SER A 121 -1.59 7.56 7.33
C SER A 121 -2.64 8.67 7.51
N GLU A 122 -3.25 8.78 8.69
CA GLU A 122 -4.18 9.86 9.04
C GLU A 122 -3.52 11.26 8.95
N LEU A 123 -2.32 11.40 9.51
CA LEU A 123 -1.57 12.66 9.46
C LEU A 123 -1.33 13.10 8.01
N HIS A 124 -0.83 12.20 7.18
CA HIS A 124 -0.52 12.54 5.79
C HIS A 124 -1.79 12.83 5.00
N ALA A 125 -2.84 12.02 5.16
CA ALA A 125 -4.09 12.17 4.41
C ALA A 125 -4.92 13.40 4.80
N TYR A 126 -5.16 13.60 6.08
CA TYR A 126 -6.15 14.57 6.53
C TYR A 126 -5.54 15.93 6.87
N VAL A 127 -4.33 15.94 7.44
CA VAL A 127 -3.67 17.16 7.93
C VAL A 127 -2.71 17.70 6.88
N LEU A 128 -1.72 16.90 6.47
CA LEU A 128 -0.68 17.36 5.54
C LEU A 128 -1.14 17.36 4.08
N ARG A 129 -2.12 16.51 3.74
CA ARG A 129 -2.72 16.34 2.41
C ARG A 129 -1.66 16.20 1.31
N VAL A 130 -0.67 15.34 1.56
CA VAL A 130 0.43 15.08 0.63
C VAL A 130 -0.11 14.36 -0.60
N ASP A 131 0.14 14.86 -1.81
CA ASP A 131 -0.30 14.15 -3.02
C ASP A 131 0.35 12.75 -3.03
N PRO A 132 -0.45 11.66 -3.17
CA PRO A 132 0.04 10.29 -3.18
C PRO A 132 1.24 10.01 -4.09
N VAL A 133 1.43 10.78 -5.17
CA VAL A 133 2.58 10.64 -6.06
C VAL A 133 3.92 10.91 -5.35
N ASN A 134 3.96 11.79 -4.34
CA ASN A 134 5.20 12.14 -3.65
C ASN A 134 5.78 10.99 -2.83
N PHE A 135 4.95 10.05 -2.37
CA PHE A 135 5.46 8.84 -1.70
C PHE A 135 6.27 7.97 -2.65
N LYS A 136 5.87 7.86 -3.92
CA LYS A 136 6.65 7.14 -4.94
C LYS A 136 7.99 7.81 -5.22
N PHE A 137 8.02 9.15 -5.29
CA PHE A 137 9.27 9.90 -5.45
C PHE A 137 10.21 9.70 -4.25
N LEU A 138 9.67 9.76 -3.03
CA LEU A 138 10.45 9.50 -1.82
C LEU A 138 10.98 8.06 -1.78
N SER A 139 10.15 7.05 -2.10
CA SER A 139 10.57 5.65 -2.19
C SER A 139 11.71 5.47 -3.20
N HIS A 140 11.58 6.06 -4.38
CA HIS A 140 12.63 6.02 -5.40
C HIS A 140 13.94 6.67 -4.91
N CYS A 141 13.87 7.86 -4.30
CA CYS A 141 15.05 8.52 -3.74
C CYS A 141 15.70 7.72 -2.61
N LEU A 142 14.92 6.98 -1.82
CA LEU A 142 15.44 6.07 -0.82
C LEU A 142 16.17 4.91 -1.48
N LEU A 143 15.59 4.23 -2.47
CA LEU A 143 16.25 3.14 -3.20
C LEU A 143 17.57 3.58 -3.83
N VAL A 144 17.62 4.76 -4.47
CA VAL A 144 18.86 5.34 -5.02
C VAL A 144 19.89 5.60 -3.92
N THR A 145 19.45 6.09 -2.77
CA THR A 145 20.34 6.31 -1.62
C THR A 145 20.91 5.00 -1.10
N LEU A 146 20.09 3.96 -0.94
CA LEU A 146 20.52 2.64 -0.49
C LEU A 146 21.50 2.01 -1.49
N ALA A 147 21.21 2.07 -2.80
CA ALA A 147 22.11 1.59 -3.84
C ALA A 147 23.49 2.26 -3.79
N SER A 148 23.50 3.57 -3.54
CA SER A 148 24.75 4.35 -3.46
C SER A 148 25.53 4.09 -2.16
N HIS A 149 24.85 3.74 -1.07
CA HIS A 149 25.47 3.56 0.25
C HIS A 149 25.91 2.12 0.51
N PHE A 150 25.20 1.15 -0.02
CA PHE A 150 25.42 -0.29 0.22
C PHE A 150 25.56 -1.05 -1.10
N PRO A 151 26.51 -0.70 -1.99
CA PRO A 151 26.58 -1.27 -3.33
C PRO A 151 26.81 -2.79 -3.33
N ALA A 152 27.48 -3.33 -2.32
CA ALA A 152 27.69 -4.78 -2.19
C ALA A 152 26.43 -5.54 -1.74
N ASP A 153 25.52 -4.87 -1.03
CA ASP A 153 24.30 -5.48 -0.49
C ASP A 153 23.07 -5.21 -1.37
N PHE A 154 23.12 -4.16 -2.18
CA PHE A 154 22.01 -3.71 -3.02
C PHE A 154 21.98 -4.47 -4.36
N THR A 155 21.83 -5.79 -4.27
CA THR A 155 21.67 -6.69 -5.43
C THR A 155 20.32 -6.49 -6.12
N ALA A 156 20.11 -7.15 -7.27
CA ALA A 156 18.81 -7.13 -7.95
C ALA A 156 17.66 -7.64 -7.06
N ASP A 157 17.90 -8.70 -6.29
CA ASP A 157 16.91 -9.25 -5.36
C ASP A 157 16.62 -8.29 -4.20
N ALA A 158 17.66 -7.62 -3.67
CA ALA A 158 17.49 -6.60 -2.65
C ALA A 158 16.71 -5.40 -3.17
N HIS A 159 17.01 -4.94 -4.38
CA HIS A 159 16.25 -3.87 -5.01
C HIS A 159 14.77 -4.26 -5.17
N ALA A 160 14.47 -5.44 -5.72
CA ALA A 160 13.09 -5.90 -5.90
C ALA A 160 12.33 -6.05 -4.57
N ALA A 161 12.97 -6.60 -3.54
CA ALA A 161 12.38 -6.75 -2.22
C ALA A 161 12.06 -5.39 -1.57
N TRP A 162 13.00 -4.44 -1.64
CA TRP A 162 12.84 -3.11 -1.07
C TRP A 162 11.83 -2.25 -1.83
N ASP A 163 11.82 -2.31 -3.17
CA ASP A 163 10.81 -1.62 -3.97
C ASP A 163 9.39 -2.11 -3.65
N LYS A 164 9.22 -3.43 -3.52
CA LYS A 164 7.94 -4.04 -3.11
C LYS A 164 7.55 -3.61 -1.69
N PHE A 165 8.48 -3.62 -0.74
CA PHE A 165 8.23 -3.17 0.63
C PHE A 165 7.83 -1.69 0.71
N LEU A 166 8.56 -0.81 0.03
CA LEU A 166 8.25 0.62 0.00
C LEU A 166 6.93 0.91 -0.74
N SER A 167 6.56 0.08 -1.71
CA SER A 167 5.24 0.11 -2.34
C SER A 167 4.11 -0.22 -1.35
N ILE A 168 4.30 -1.23 -0.48
CA ILE A 168 3.35 -1.55 0.60
C ILE A 168 3.24 -0.38 1.59
N VAL A 169 4.38 0.14 2.05
CA VAL A 169 4.43 1.30 2.97
C VAL A 169 3.70 2.51 2.37
N SER A 170 3.98 2.84 1.11
CA SER A 170 3.30 3.95 0.41
C SER A 170 1.81 3.69 0.24
N GLY A 171 1.41 2.43 -0.04
CA GLY A 171 0.01 2.04 -0.11
C GLY A 171 -0.73 2.28 1.21
N VAL A 172 -0.13 1.89 2.34
CA VAL A 172 -0.68 2.13 3.68
C VAL A 172 -0.76 3.62 4.01
N LEU A 173 0.28 4.40 3.71
CA LEU A 173 0.28 5.85 3.97
C LEU A 173 -0.73 6.62 3.11
N THR A 174 -1.22 6.02 2.03
CA THR A 174 -2.18 6.63 1.10
C THR A 174 -3.57 5.99 1.15
N GLU A 175 -3.81 5.01 2.03
CA GLU A 175 -5.07 4.27 2.06
C GLU A 175 -6.27 5.16 2.44
N LYS A 176 -6.05 6.21 3.25
CA LYS A 176 -7.09 7.13 3.75
C LYS A 176 -7.45 8.26 2.78
N TYR A 177 -6.86 8.30 1.58
CA TYR A 177 -7.22 9.25 0.52
C TYR A 177 -8.39 8.78 -0.34
N ARG A 178 -8.84 7.53 -0.17
CA ARG A 178 -9.83 6.86 -1.01
C ARG A 178 -11.12 6.58 -0.23
#